data_AF-A0A3D5JVG1-F1
#
_entry.id   AF-A0A3D5JVG1-F1
#
_cell.length_a   1.000
_cell.length_b   1.000
_cell.length_c   1.000
_cell.angle_alpha   90.00
_cell.angle_beta   90.00
_cell.angle_gamma   90.00
#
_symmetry.space_group_name_H-M   'P 1'
#
loop_
_entity.id
_entity.type
_entity.pdbx_description
1 polymer ?
#
loop_
_entity_poly.entity_id
_entity_poly.type
_entity_poly.pdbx_seq_one_letter_code
_entity_poly.pdbx_strand_id
1 'polypeptide(L)'
;SVAAATTLARRVVDRFGGVLEGMPEGLDRHFPTPQALAEAPLETIGLPRTRAATVRAMAAAVAAGRLDFDAGQRLENFVARCVALPGIGPWTAHYMALRALGLPDAFPAGDLVLQQVLGGDARLSERATEACSQAWRPWRAYAVLHLWHLSAPTPGVSP
;
A
#
# COMPACT_ATOMS: atom_id res chain seq x y z
N SER A 1 -9.74 -0.24 8.38
CA SER A 1 -9.76 -1.71 8.27
C SER A 1 -9.58 -2.12 6.82
N VAL A 2 -9.24 -3.39 6.56
CA VAL A 2 -9.17 -3.94 5.20
C VAL A 2 -10.53 -3.84 4.50
N ALA A 3 -11.63 -4.17 5.19
CA ALA A 3 -12.98 -4.08 4.64
C ALA A 3 -13.31 -2.68 4.08
N ALA A 4 -13.03 -1.61 4.85
CA ALA A 4 -13.28 -0.25 4.40
C ALA A 4 -12.42 0.14 3.18
N ALA A 5 -11.17 -0.32 3.12
CA ALA A 5 -10.29 -0.10 1.97
C ALA A 5 -10.82 -0.82 0.72
N THR A 6 -11.27 -2.07 0.86
CA THR A 6 -11.87 -2.86 -0.23
C THR A 6 -13.14 -2.21 -0.76
N THR A 7 -14.04 -1.74 0.11
CA THR A 7 -15.24 -0.99 -0.29
C THR A 7 -14.88 0.25 -1.11
N LEU A 8 -13.85 0.98 -0.69
CA LEU A 8 -13.40 2.18 -1.37
C LEU A 8 -12.78 1.88 -2.74
N ALA A 9 -11.95 0.84 -2.83
CA ALA A 9 -11.37 0.38 -4.08
C ALA A 9 -12.44 -0.05 -5.09
N ARG A 10 -13.49 -0.75 -4.64
CA ARG A 10 -14.64 -1.08 -5.47
C ARG A 10 -15.33 0.17 -6.02
N ARG A 11 -15.63 1.15 -5.17
CA ARG A 11 -16.24 2.43 -5.60
C ARG A 11 -15.38 3.19 -6.62
N VAL A 12 -14.05 3.10 -6.51
CA VAL A 12 -13.13 3.67 -7.51
C VAL A 12 -13.33 3.02 -8.87
N VAL A 13 -13.37 1.69 -8.94
CA VAL A 13 -13.58 0.95 -10.20
C VAL A 13 -14.98 1.20 -10.75
N ASP A 14 -16.01 1.11 -9.91
CA ASP A 14 -17.40 1.30 -10.34
C ASP A 14 -17.61 2.69 -10.95
N ARG A 15 -17.00 3.73 -10.35
CA ARG A 15 -17.22 5.14 -10.74
C ARG A 15 -16.26 5.67 -11.80
N PHE A 16 -15.00 5.24 -11.77
CA PHE A 16 -13.92 5.83 -12.59
C PHE A 16 -13.18 4.80 -13.45
N GLY A 17 -13.51 3.51 -13.34
CA GLY A 17 -12.90 2.46 -14.14
C GLY A 17 -13.35 2.53 -15.60
N GLY A 18 -12.47 2.14 -16.52
CA GLY A 18 -12.82 2.02 -17.93
C GLY A 18 -13.58 0.74 -18.22
N VAL A 19 -14.40 0.77 -19.28
CA VAL A 19 -15.26 -0.35 -19.69
C VAL A 19 -14.52 -1.26 -20.67
N LEU A 20 -14.64 -2.56 -20.49
CA LEU A 20 -14.14 -3.60 -21.38
C LEU A 20 -15.32 -4.15 -22.21
N GLU A 21 -15.38 -3.79 -23.49
CA GLU A 21 -16.43 -4.27 -24.39
C GLU A 21 -16.37 -5.79 -24.58
N GLY A 22 -17.55 -6.44 -24.61
CA GLY A 22 -17.68 -7.88 -24.84
C GLY A 22 -17.45 -8.78 -23.62
N MET A 23 -17.23 -8.21 -22.44
CA MET A 23 -17.06 -8.96 -21.19
C MET A 23 -18.41 -9.17 -20.45
N PRO A 24 -18.55 -10.24 -19.65
CA PRO A 24 -19.73 -10.44 -18.80
C PRO A 24 -19.93 -9.30 -17.80
N GLU A 25 -21.20 -9.04 -17.43
CA GLU A 25 -21.55 -8.07 -16.39
C GLU A 25 -20.79 -8.36 -15.09
N GLY A 26 -20.15 -7.34 -14.52
CA GLY A 26 -19.35 -7.45 -13.30
C GLY A 26 -17.88 -7.82 -13.53
N LEU A 27 -17.51 -8.16 -14.78
CA LEU A 27 -16.13 -8.33 -15.24
C LEU A 27 -15.77 -7.35 -16.39
N ASP A 28 -16.67 -6.42 -16.70
CA ASP A 28 -16.60 -5.43 -17.77
C ASP A 28 -15.83 -4.16 -17.39
N ARG A 29 -15.09 -4.16 -16.29
CA ARG A 29 -14.41 -2.96 -15.76
C ARG A 29 -12.95 -3.23 -15.42
N HIS A 30 -12.09 -2.28 -15.78
CA HIS A 30 -10.70 -2.25 -15.33
C HIS A 30 -10.45 -1.09 -14.37
N PHE A 31 -9.36 -1.19 -13.58
CA PHE A 31 -8.96 -0.10 -12.68
C PHE A 31 -8.66 1.18 -13.48
N PRO A 32 -9.01 2.39 -12.97
CA PRO A 32 -8.78 3.63 -13.69
C PRO A 32 -7.31 3.82 -14.08
N THR A 33 -7.07 4.44 -15.25
CA THR A 33 -5.71 4.83 -15.64
C THR A 33 -5.19 5.94 -14.70
N PRO A 34 -3.86 6.13 -14.59
CA PRO A 34 -3.30 7.24 -13.83
C PRO A 34 -3.83 8.61 -14.29
N GLN A 35 -4.02 8.80 -15.60
CA GLN A 35 -4.56 10.04 -16.17
C GLN A 35 -6.01 10.28 -15.72
N ALA A 36 -6.86 9.26 -15.78
CA ALA A 36 -8.24 9.37 -15.31
C ALA A 36 -8.32 9.64 -13.81
N LEU A 37 -7.46 8.98 -13.02
CA LEU A 37 -7.45 9.09 -11.57
C LEU A 37 -6.89 10.43 -11.08
N ALA A 38 -5.96 11.04 -11.82
CA ALA A 38 -5.38 12.35 -11.51
C ALA A 38 -6.43 13.48 -11.51
N GLU A 39 -7.44 13.38 -12.37
CA GLU A 39 -8.53 14.37 -12.50
C GLU A 39 -9.83 13.92 -11.79
N ALA A 40 -9.85 12.74 -11.19
CA ALA A 40 -11.07 12.17 -10.62
C ALA A 40 -11.56 12.95 -9.38
N PRO A 41 -12.88 13.26 -9.29
CA PRO A 41 -13.49 13.84 -8.10
C PRO A 41 -13.71 12.77 -7.03
N LEU A 42 -12.62 12.25 -6.46
CA LEU A 42 -12.60 11.13 -5.50
C LEU A 42 -13.39 11.39 -4.21
N GLU A 43 -13.64 12.65 -3.88
CA GLU A 43 -14.51 13.04 -2.78
C GLU A 43 -15.94 12.50 -2.96
N THR A 44 -16.41 12.34 -4.20
CA THR A 44 -17.75 11.82 -4.53
C THR A 44 -17.97 10.36 -4.15
N ILE A 45 -16.89 9.60 -3.90
CA ILE A 45 -16.96 8.21 -3.44
C ILE A 45 -16.69 8.07 -1.94
N GLY A 46 -16.57 9.19 -1.23
CA GLY A 46 -16.36 9.25 0.22
C GLY A 46 -14.90 9.29 0.66
N LEU A 47 -13.93 9.62 -0.21
CA LEU A 47 -12.58 9.94 0.26
C LEU A 47 -12.57 11.30 0.96
N PRO A 48 -11.91 11.43 2.13
CA PRO A 48 -11.52 12.72 2.66
C PRO A 48 -10.65 13.50 1.67
N ARG A 49 -10.83 14.83 1.60
CA ARG A 49 -10.11 15.72 0.66
C ARG A 49 -8.59 15.52 0.65
N THR A 50 -7.99 15.34 1.83
CA THR A 50 -6.54 15.13 1.96
C THR A 50 -6.10 13.81 1.31
N ARG A 51 -6.84 12.73 1.52
CA ARG A 51 -6.55 11.43 0.88
C ARG A 51 -6.82 11.47 -0.63
N ALA A 52 -7.88 12.17 -1.06
CA ALA A 52 -8.18 12.37 -2.46
C ALA A 52 -7.04 13.12 -3.17
N ALA A 53 -6.52 14.18 -2.53
CA ALA A 53 -5.35 14.91 -3.02
C ALA A 53 -4.10 14.03 -3.11
N THR A 54 -3.83 13.17 -2.12
CA THR A 54 -2.71 12.21 -2.16
C THR A 54 -2.84 11.22 -3.32
N VAL A 55 -4.02 10.64 -3.54
CA VAL A 55 -4.26 9.71 -4.65
C VAL A 55 -4.07 10.41 -6.00
N ARG A 56 -4.64 11.61 -6.18
CA ARG A 56 -4.44 12.41 -7.41
C ARG A 56 -2.98 12.77 -7.63
N ALA A 57 -2.24 13.17 -6.59
CA ALA A 57 -0.83 13.52 -6.69
C ALA A 57 0.02 12.31 -7.12
N MET A 58 -0.26 11.12 -6.57
CA MET A 58 0.40 9.88 -6.98
C MET A 58 0.05 9.52 -8.43
N ALA A 59 -1.23 9.58 -8.79
CA ALA A 59 -1.69 9.30 -10.15
C ALA A 59 -1.04 10.24 -11.18
N ALA A 60 -0.97 11.54 -10.87
CA ALA A 60 -0.30 12.54 -11.71
C ALA A 60 1.21 12.31 -11.82
N ALA A 61 1.87 11.87 -10.74
CA ALA A 61 3.29 11.50 -10.77
C ALA A 61 3.54 10.30 -11.68
N VAL A 62 2.66 9.29 -11.65
CA VAL A 62 2.73 8.12 -12.52
C VAL A 62 2.44 8.47 -13.97
N ALA A 63 1.38 9.24 -14.23
CA ALA A 63 1.03 9.70 -15.57
C ALA A 63 2.17 10.52 -16.24
N ALA A 64 2.97 11.22 -15.44
CA ALA A 64 4.09 12.03 -15.90
C ALA A 64 5.45 11.29 -15.88
N GLY A 65 5.49 10.00 -15.53
CA GLY A 65 6.73 9.21 -15.46
C GLY A 65 7.68 9.61 -14.33
N ARG A 66 7.23 10.38 -13.35
CA ARG A 66 8.04 10.73 -12.15
C ARG A 66 8.03 9.64 -11.09
N LEU A 67 7.04 8.77 -11.14
CA LEU A 67 6.93 7.56 -10.31
C LEU A 67 6.50 6.41 -11.22
N ASP A 68 7.11 5.26 -11.08
CA ASP A 68 6.85 4.07 -11.86
C ASP A 68 6.92 2.83 -10.95
N PHE A 69 6.32 1.75 -11.42
CA PHE A 69 6.29 0.47 -10.70
C PHE A 69 7.00 -0.62 -11.52
N ASP A 70 8.05 -0.24 -12.27
CA ASP A 70 8.82 -1.18 -13.06
C ASP A 70 9.68 -2.09 -12.17
N ALA A 71 9.97 -3.30 -12.65
CA ALA A 71 10.79 -4.27 -11.94
C ALA A 71 12.26 -3.82 -11.84
N GLY A 72 12.98 -4.35 -10.85
CA GLY A 72 14.43 -4.12 -10.70
C GLY A 72 14.82 -2.77 -10.08
N GLN A 73 13.85 -2.00 -9.59
CA GLN A 73 14.11 -0.75 -8.88
C GLN A 73 14.87 -0.97 -7.57
N ARG A 74 15.73 -0.01 -7.22
CA ARG A 74 16.34 0.05 -5.88
C ARG A 74 15.34 0.55 -4.86
N LEU A 75 15.27 -0.12 -3.71
CA LEU A 75 14.35 0.23 -2.62
C LEU A 75 14.49 1.69 -2.18
N GLU A 76 15.72 2.15 -1.96
CA GLU A 76 15.96 3.52 -1.47
C GLU A 76 15.44 4.56 -2.46
N ASN A 77 15.64 4.31 -3.76
CA ASN A 77 15.20 5.22 -4.82
C ASN A 77 13.68 5.26 -4.94
N PHE A 78 13.01 4.11 -4.88
CA PHE A 78 11.55 4.06 -4.94
C PHE A 78 10.93 4.75 -3.72
N VAL A 79 11.42 4.45 -2.52
CA VAL A 79 10.93 5.06 -1.27
C VAL A 79 11.13 6.58 -1.28
N ALA A 80 12.29 7.06 -1.73
CA ALA A 80 12.56 8.50 -1.84
C ALA A 80 11.57 9.21 -2.79
N ARG A 81 11.28 8.62 -3.96
CA ARG A 81 10.29 9.17 -4.90
C ARG A 81 8.87 9.16 -4.34
N CYS A 82 8.49 8.09 -3.63
CA CYS A 82 7.19 8.01 -2.97
C CYS A 82 7.02 9.05 -1.86
N VAL A 83 8.00 9.19 -0.96
CA VAL A 83 7.91 10.11 0.19
C VAL A 83 7.96 11.59 -0.22
N ALA A 84 8.49 11.89 -1.41
CA ALA A 84 8.40 13.24 -1.99
C ALA A 84 6.96 13.66 -2.35
N LEU A 85 6.01 12.72 -2.41
CA LEU A 85 4.61 13.01 -2.73
C LEU A 85 3.80 13.39 -1.48
N PRO A 86 2.88 14.37 -1.58
CA PRO A 86 2.12 14.84 -0.44
C PRO A 86 1.21 13.76 0.15
N GLY A 87 1.37 13.51 1.45
CA GLY A 87 0.58 12.53 2.20
C GLY A 87 1.03 11.08 2.06
N ILE A 88 2.18 10.82 1.42
CA ILE A 88 2.83 9.51 1.42
C ILE A 88 4.00 9.53 2.41
N GLY A 89 3.85 8.79 3.51
CA GLY A 89 4.92 8.60 4.49
C GLY A 89 5.77 7.36 4.24
N PRO A 90 6.87 7.17 5.01
CA PRO A 90 7.74 6.00 4.89
C PRO A 90 7.00 4.67 4.98
N TRP A 91 6.03 4.55 5.90
CA TRP A 91 5.20 3.35 6.03
C TRP A 91 4.49 2.97 4.72
N THR A 92 3.82 3.94 4.08
CA THR A 92 3.09 3.71 2.81
C THR A 92 4.05 3.40 1.67
N ALA A 93 5.19 4.09 1.61
CA ALA A 93 6.21 3.85 0.59
C ALA A 93 6.80 2.42 0.69
N HIS A 94 7.16 1.97 1.90
CA HIS A 94 7.63 0.61 2.13
C HIS A 94 6.55 -0.45 1.89
N TYR A 95 5.29 -0.16 2.24
CA TYR A 95 4.18 -1.06 1.92
C TYR A 95 4.00 -1.23 0.40
N MET A 96 4.09 -0.15 -0.38
CA MET A 96 4.06 -0.21 -1.84
C MET A 96 5.28 -0.95 -2.41
N ALA A 97 6.48 -0.67 -1.91
CA ALA A 97 7.70 -1.38 -2.29
C ALA A 97 7.58 -2.89 -2.10
N LEU A 98 7.00 -3.31 -0.96
CA LEU A 98 6.75 -4.71 -0.64
C LEU A 98 5.68 -5.33 -1.53
N ARG A 99 4.49 -4.70 -1.65
CA ARG A 99 3.31 -5.32 -2.27
C ARG A 99 3.22 -5.14 -3.78
N ALA A 100 3.67 -4.01 -4.31
CA ALA A 100 3.57 -3.69 -5.73
C ALA A 100 4.84 -4.07 -6.50
N LEU A 101 6.02 -3.85 -5.89
CA LEU A 101 7.31 -4.12 -6.54
C LEU A 101 7.99 -5.42 -6.07
N GLY A 102 7.50 -6.06 -5.02
CA GLY A 102 8.13 -7.27 -4.47
C GLY A 102 9.55 -7.03 -3.95
N LEU A 103 9.88 -5.81 -3.50
CA LEU A 103 11.23 -5.48 -3.05
C LEU A 103 11.54 -6.20 -1.73
N PRO A 104 12.55 -7.08 -1.70
CA PRO A 104 12.72 -8.08 -0.64
C PRO A 104 13.16 -7.49 0.70
N ASP A 105 13.74 -6.28 0.69
CA ASP A 105 14.24 -5.62 1.89
C ASP A 105 13.31 -4.50 2.38
N ALA A 106 12.10 -4.36 1.81
CA ALA A 106 11.13 -3.36 2.22
C ALA A 106 10.59 -3.66 3.63
N PHE A 107 10.62 -2.66 4.52
CA PHE A 107 10.22 -2.83 5.91
C PHE A 107 9.45 -1.60 6.43
N PRO A 108 8.12 -1.68 6.57
CA PRO A 108 7.31 -0.57 7.08
C PRO A 108 7.35 -0.52 8.61
N ALA A 109 8.44 -0.01 9.21
CA ALA A 109 8.66 -0.03 10.67
C ALA A 109 7.55 0.63 11.52
N GLY A 110 6.80 1.57 10.94
CA GLY A 110 5.62 2.20 11.55
C GLY A 110 4.38 1.30 11.66
N ASP A 111 4.45 0.06 11.18
CA ASP A 111 3.31 -0.85 11.13
C ASP A 111 2.90 -1.32 12.52
N LEU A 112 1.63 -1.10 12.87
CA LEU A 112 1.13 -1.39 14.22
C LEU A 112 1.23 -2.88 14.56
N VAL A 113 1.00 -3.77 13.60
CA VAL A 113 1.10 -5.21 13.82
C VAL A 113 2.55 -5.60 14.08
N LEU A 114 3.50 -5.10 13.28
CA LEU A 114 4.92 -5.36 13.51
C LEU A 114 5.37 -4.85 14.89
N GLN A 115 4.97 -3.64 15.26
CA GLN A 115 5.31 -3.06 16.57
C GLN A 115 4.71 -3.85 17.74
N GLN A 116 3.52 -4.43 17.58
CA GLN A 116 2.88 -5.27 18.58
C GLN A 116 3.54 -6.64 18.67
N VAL A 117 3.68 -7.36 17.56
CA VAL A 117 4.22 -8.74 17.55
C VAL A 117 5.66 -8.77 18.03
N LEU A 118 6.50 -7.79 17.63
CA LEU A 118 7.89 -7.72 18.05
C LEU A 118 8.06 -7.17 19.48
N GLY A 119 7.05 -6.49 20.00
CA GLY A 119 7.05 -5.93 21.34
C GLY A 119 6.52 -6.86 22.43
N GLY A 120 5.78 -7.91 22.05
CA GLY A 120 5.12 -8.80 23.00
C GLY A 120 4.13 -8.02 23.87
N ASP A 121 4.41 -7.93 25.16
CA ASP A 121 3.55 -7.26 26.15
C ASP A 121 3.48 -5.73 25.97
N ALA A 122 4.48 -5.12 25.35
CA ALA A 122 4.55 -3.67 25.14
C ALA A 122 4.93 -3.32 23.70
N ARG A 123 4.11 -2.51 23.04
CA ARG A 123 4.34 -2.08 21.65
C ARG A 123 5.68 -1.36 21.51
N LEU A 124 6.49 -1.79 20.55
CA LEU A 124 7.76 -1.13 20.22
C LEU A 124 7.52 0.24 19.56
N SER A 125 8.48 1.15 19.74
CA SER A 125 8.58 2.35 18.91
C SER A 125 9.03 1.98 17.48
N GLU A 126 8.72 2.82 16.49
CA GLU A 126 9.18 2.63 15.11
C GLU A 126 10.70 2.47 15.01
N ARG A 127 11.47 3.23 15.79
CA ARG A 127 12.94 3.11 15.86
C ARG A 127 13.39 1.75 16.38
N ALA A 128 12.74 1.23 17.43
CA ALA A 128 13.06 -0.08 17.99
C ALA A 128 12.67 -1.21 17.02
N THR A 129 11.51 -1.09 16.38
CA THR A 129 11.07 -2.02 15.33
C THR A 129 12.03 -2.06 14.14
N GLU A 130 12.55 -0.92 13.70
CA GLU A 130 13.60 -0.88 12.66
C GLU A 130 14.92 -1.51 13.14
N ALA A 131 15.30 -1.34 14.41
CA ALA A 131 16.50 -1.97 14.94
C ALA A 131 16.41 -3.50 14.96
N CYS A 132 15.26 -4.06 15.34
CA CYS A 132 15.01 -5.50 15.29
C CYS A 132 15.12 -6.07 13.87
N SER A 133 14.73 -5.29 12.86
CA SER A 133 14.67 -5.75 11.47
C SER A 133 16.04 -5.96 10.83
N GLN A 134 17.10 -5.35 11.36
CA GLN A 134 18.43 -5.38 10.73
C GLN A 134 18.98 -6.80 10.56
N ALA A 135 18.66 -7.71 11.47
CA ALA A 135 19.09 -9.11 11.41
C ALA A 135 18.48 -9.90 10.24
N TRP A 136 17.40 -9.41 9.62
CA TRP A 136 16.72 -10.08 8.51
C TRP A 136 17.10 -9.53 7.14
N ARG A 137 18.02 -8.56 7.05
CA ARG A 137 18.51 -8.08 5.76
C ARG A 137 19.19 -9.22 4.96
N PRO A 138 19.03 -9.27 3.63
CA PRO A 138 18.26 -8.34 2.77
C PRO A 138 16.80 -8.79 2.52
N TRP A 139 16.23 -9.59 3.41
CA TRP A 139 14.93 -10.28 3.25
C TRP A 139 13.85 -9.80 4.23
N ARG A 140 13.95 -8.56 4.72
CA ARG A 140 13.04 -8.01 5.74
C ARG A 140 11.57 -8.09 5.33
N ALA A 141 11.24 -7.96 4.04
CA ALA A 141 9.87 -8.07 3.55
C ALA A 141 9.25 -9.45 3.81
N TYR A 142 10.05 -10.52 3.74
CA TYR A 142 9.57 -11.86 4.05
C TYR A 142 9.26 -12.01 5.55
N ALA A 143 10.11 -11.45 6.42
CA ALA A 143 9.82 -11.40 7.85
C ALA A 143 8.51 -10.64 8.13
N VAL A 144 8.28 -9.50 7.46
CA VAL A 144 7.01 -8.74 7.55
C VAL A 144 5.81 -9.63 7.20
N LEU A 145 5.88 -10.35 6.08
CA LEU A 145 4.82 -11.27 5.66
C LEU A 145 4.57 -12.36 6.71
N HIS A 146 5.62 -12.97 7.26
CA HIS A 146 5.47 -13.97 8.32
C HIS A 146 4.82 -13.38 9.59
N LEU A 147 5.25 -12.19 10.03
CA LEU A 147 4.72 -11.52 11.22
C LEU A 147 3.24 -11.13 11.05
N TRP A 148 2.83 -10.66 9.86
CA TRP A 148 1.43 -10.42 9.56
C TRP A 148 0.60 -11.70 9.62
N HIS A 149 1.10 -12.83 9.09
CA HIS A 149 0.40 -14.11 9.18
C HIS A 149 0.24 -14.60 10.63
N LEU A 150 1.28 -14.46 11.47
CA LEU A 150 1.22 -14.86 12.88
C LEU A 150 0.22 -14.02 13.70
N SER A 151 -0.03 -12.78 13.29
CA SER A 151 -1.00 -11.89 13.95
C SER A 151 -2.46 -12.11 13.53
N ALA A 152 -2.69 -12.80 12.41
CA ALA A 152 -4.04 -13.08 11.95
C ALA A 152 -4.67 -14.14 12.87
N PRO A 153 -5.92 -13.96 13.33
CA PRO A 153 -6.60 -15.00 14.10
C PRO A 153 -6.65 -16.28 13.28
N THR A 154 -6.12 -17.39 13.83
CA THR A 154 -6.15 -18.70 13.18
C THR A 154 -7.61 -19.06 12.90
N PRO A 155 -8.04 -19.22 11.63
CA PRO A 155 -9.40 -19.67 11.37
C PRO A 155 -9.53 -21.12 11.84
N GLY A 156 -10.29 -21.35 12.92
CA GLY A 156 -10.76 -22.69 13.31
C GLY A 156 -10.31 -23.25 14.66
N VAL A 157 -9.68 -22.48 15.55
CA VAL A 157 -9.47 -22.92 16.94
C VAL A 157 -10.19 -21.96 17.88
N SER A 158 -11.43 -22.31 18.23
CA SER A 158 -12.07 -21.77 19.44
C SER A 158 -11.46 -22.46 20.67
N PRO A 159 -11.34 -21.76 21.81
CA PRO A 159 -10.89 -22.36 23.06
C PRO A 159 -11.82 -23.48 23.56
#